data_AF-A0A1H1NXI3-F1
#
_entry.id   AF-A0A1H1NXI3-F1
#
_cell.length_a   1.000
_cell.length_b   1.000
_cell.length_c   1.000
_cell.angle_alpha   90.00
_cell.angle_beta   90.00
_cell.angle_gamma   90.00
#
_symmetry.space_group_name_H-M   'P 1'
#
loop_
_entity.id
_entity.type
_entity.pdbx_description
1 polymer ?
#
loop_
_entity_poly.entity_id
_entity_poly.type
_entity_poly.pdbx_seq_one_letter_code
_entity_poly.pdbx_strand_id
1 'polypeptide(L)'
;MSKATPAVITAALGLMVGYDSAVGAAAPSEPVARNERHQDLQRVADNIHSVISDARALEATYTSLVKRATNTDIRAFVSPDDLGTLEELLKNLRGVEVGLKGADVPAELMDLHMQVRRAIAKGRSRVAAFYSLAWQAYTEPKVVAARASGEGLRSLADHTTRRLVELANA
;
A
#
# COMPACT_ATOMS: atom_id res chain seq x y z
N MET A 1 -4.60 -17.42 3.66
CA MET A 1 -4.11 -16.11 3.18
C MET A 1 -3.64 -16.23 1.72
N SER A 2 -3.77 -15.17 0.90
CA SER A 2 -3.53 -15.23 -0.56
C SER A 2 -2.05 -15.42 -0.91
N LYS A 3 -1.75 -16.40 -1.79
CA LYS A 3 -0.42 -16.67 -2.36
C LYS A 3 0.17 -15.49 -3.15
N ALA A 4 -0.66 -14.52 -3.54
CA ALA A 4 -0.23 -13.33 -4.27
C ALA A 4 0.70 -12.43 -3.44
N THR A 5 0.62 -12.51 -2.11
CA THR A 5 1.23 -11.52 -1.24
C THR A 5 2.75 -11.67 -1.05
N PRO A 6 3.27 -12.88 -0.76
CA PRO A 6 4.71 -13.13 -0.78
C PRO A 6 5.30 -12.91 -2.17
N ALA A 7 4.55 -13.27 -3.23
CA ALA A 7 4.97 -13.08 -4.62
C ALA A 7 5.25 -11.61 -4.95
N VAL A 8 4.37 -10.68 -4.56
CA VAL A 8 4.58 -9.23 -4.75
C VAL A 8 5.86 -8.76 -4.04
N ILE A 9 6.10 -9.20 -2.81
CA ILE A 9 7.27 -8.77 -2.02
C ILE A 9 8.55 -9.31 -2.65
N THR A 10 8.61 -10.60 -2.95
CA THR A 10 9.79 -11.23 -3.57
C THR A 10 10.08 -10.65 -4.95
N ALA A 11 9.05 -10.44 -5.77
CA ALA A 11 9.21 -9.87 -7.10
C ALA A 11 9.69 -8.40 -7.03
N ALA A 12 9.17 -7.60 -6.10
CA ALA A 12 9.64 -6.23 -5.90
C ALA A 12 11.07 -6.15 -5.36
N LEU A 13 11.51 -7.10 -4.53
CA LEU A 13 12.92 -7.21 -4.11
C LEU A 13 13.84 -7.56 -5.28
N GLY A 14 13.46 -8.55 -6.10
CA GLY A 14 14.21 -8.93 -7.30
C GLY A 14 14.32 -7.78 -8.32
N LEU A 15 13.29 -6.95 -8.39
CA LEU A 15 13.27 -5.76 -9.23
C LEU A 15 14.34 -4.73 -8.85
N MET A 16 14.54 -4.50 -7.56
CA MET A 16 15.56 -3.56 -7.06
C MET A 16 16.98 -4.04 -7.40
N VAL A 17 17.24 -5.35 -7.30
CA VAL A 17 18.50 -5.96 -7.76
C VAL A 17 18.69 -5.81 -9.27
N GLY A 18 17.59 -5.89 -10.04
CA GLY A 18 17.60 -5.67 -11.48
C GLY A 18 17.95 -4.23 -11.87
N TYR A 19 17.55 -3.24 -11.08
CA TYR A 19 17.91 -1.84 -11.33
C TYR A 19 19.41 -1.59 -11.15
N ASP A 20 20.01 -2.07 -10.05
CA ASP A 20 21.45 -1.91 -9.80
C ASP A 20 22.30 -2.50 -10.95
N SER A 21 21.87 -3.65 -11.48
CA SER A 21 22.51 -4.31 -12.62
C SER A 21 22.40 -3.47 -13.91
N ALA A 22 21.24 -2.83 -14.15
CA ALA A 22 21.00 -1.99 -15.33
C ALA A 22 21.72 -0.63 -15.27
N VAL A 23 21.91 -0.07 -14.06
CA VAL A 23 22.65 1.18 -13.84
C VAL A 23 24.15 0.98 -14.01
N GLY A 24 24.70 -0.16 -13.56
CA GLY A 24 26.13 -0.48 -13.69
C GLY A 24 26.63 -0.65 -15.13
N ALA A 25 25.75 -0.92 -16.10
CA ALA A 25 26.09 -1.14 -17.51
C ALA A 25 26.27 0.17 -18.34
N ALA A 26 26.51 1.31 -17.68
CA ALA A 26 26.43 2.64 -18.29
C ALA A 26 27.52 2.99 -19.35
N ALA A 27 28.45 2.10 -19.68
CA ALA A 27 29.41 2.35 -20.77
C ALA A 27 29.66 1.12 -21.65
N PRO A 28 29.03 1.09 -22.85
CA PRO A 28 29.67 0.40 -23.97
C PRO A 28 29.64 1.20 -25.28
N SER A 29 30.81 1.31 -25.91
CA SER A 29 31.02 1.87 -27.25
C SER A 29 30.78 0.87 -28.39
N GLU A 30 30.43 -0.38 -28.09
CA GLU A 30 30.29 -1.46 -29.09
C GLU A 30 28.83 -1.90 -29.35
N PRO A 31 28.49 -2.27 -30.61
CA PRO A 31 27.13 -2.63 -31.01
C PRO A 31 26.59 -3.90 -30.32
N VAL A 32 27.46 -4.84 -29.92
CA VAL A 32 27.06 -6.07 -29.20
C VAL A 32 26.55 -5.72 -27.80
N ALA A 33 27.28 -4.89 -27.06
CA ALA A 33 26.92 -4.47 -25.71
C ALA A 33 25.68 -3.53 -25.68
N ARG A 34 25.34 -2.86 -26.79
CA ARG A 34 24.07 -2.13 -26.93
C ARG A 34 22.86 -3.08 -27.01
N ASN A 35 22.99 -4.21 -27.69
CA ASN A 35 21.91 -5.20 -27.80
C ASN A 35 21.69 -5.93 -26.47
N GLU A 36 22.77 -6.26 -25.75
CA GLU A 36 22.70 -6.87 -24.42
C GLU A 36 22.00 -5.94 -23.41
N ARG A 37 22.40 -4.65 -23.38
CA ARG A 37 21.73 -3.64 -22.54
C ARG A 37 20.23 -3.50 -22.87
N HIS A 38 19.87 -3.56 -24.15
CA HIS A 38 18.46 -3.49 -24.54
C HIS A 38 17.67 -4.72 -24.06
N GLN A 39 18.25 -5.92 -24.13
CA GLN A 39 17.64 -7.14 -23.59
C GLN A 39 17.49 -7.10 -22.07
N ASP A 40 18.47 -6.57 -21.34
CA ASP A 40 18.38 -6.46 -19.88
C ASP A 40 17.34 -5.42 -19.45
N LEU A 41 17.27 -4.27 -20.13
CA LEU A 41 16.19 -3.29 -19.89
C LEU A 41 14.81 -3.89 -20.17
N GLN A 42 14.68 -4.69 -21.23
CA GLN A 42 13.42 -5.37 -21.56
C GLN A 42 13.03 -6.38 -20.47
N ARG A 43 13.99 -7.19 -19.97
CA ARG A 43 13.76 -8.12 -18.86
C ARG A 43 13.31 -7.39 -17.58
N VAL A 44 13.94 -6.26 -17.26
CA VAL A 44 13.51 -5.45 -16.11
C VAL A 44 12.11 -4.89 -16.34
N ALA A 45 11.79 -4.41 -17.55
CA ALA A 45 10.45 -3.94 -17.88
C ALA A 45 9.38 -5.05 -17.73
N ASP A 46 9.67 -6.26 -18.20
CA ASP A 46 8.76 -7.41 -18.05
C ASP A 46 8.55 -7.77 -16.57
N ASN A 47 9.62 -7.71 -15.77
CA ASN A 47 9.54 -7.90 -14.32
C ASN A 47 8.71 -6.80 -13.65
N ILE A 48 8.87 -5.53 -14.05
CA ILE A 48 8.03 -4.42 -13.59
C ILE A 48 6.56 -4.71 -13.88
N HIS A 49 6.23 -5.13 -15.10
CA HIS A 49 4.86 -5.44 -15.48
C HIS A 49 4.26 -6.58 -14.65
N SER A 50 5.06 -7.62 -14.39
CA SER A 50 4.67 -8.72 -13.50
C SER A 50 4.34 -8.22 -12.09
N VAL A 51 5.22 -7.41 -11.48
CA VAL A 51 5.00 -6.83 -10.15
C VAL A 51 3.74 -5.95 -10.11
N ILE A 52 3.50 -5.15 -11.16
CA ILE A 52 2.27 -4.35 -11.27
C ILE A 52 1.03 -5.24 -11.30
N SER A 53 1.07 -6.32 -12.07
CA SER A 53 -0.03 -7.28 -12.17
C SER A 53 -0.32 -7.91 -10.81
N ASP A 54 0.70 -8.39 -10.11
CA ASP A 54 0.55 -9.03 -8.81
C ASP A 54 0.05 -8.03 -7.75
N ALA A 55 0.55 -6.78 -7.77
CA ALA A 55 0.08 -5.74 -6.87
C ALA A 55 -1.39 -5.38 -7.11
N ARG A 56 -1.86 -5.39 -8.37
CA ARG A 56 -3.29 -5.20 -8.71
C ARG A 56 -4.14 -6.40 -8.27
N ALA A 57 -3.63 -7.61 -8.40
CA ALA A 57 -4.33 -8.80 -7.91
C ALA A 57 -4.48 -8.78 -6.38
N LEU A 58 -3.44 -8.32 -5.67
CA LEU A 58 -3.48 -8.07 -4.23
C LEU A 58 -4.55 -7.02 -3.89
N GLU A 59 -4.55 -5.88 -4.59
CA GLU A 59 -5.55 -4.82 -4.42
C GLU A 59 -6.98 -5.36 -4.61
N ALA A 60 -7.23 -6.11 -5.68
CA ALA A 60 -8.54 -6.69 -5.98
C ALA A 60 -9.00 -7.67 -4.89
N THR A 61 -8.08 -8.53 -4.43
CA THR A 61 -8.35 -9.49 -3.34
C THR A 61 -8.78 -8.77 -2.08
N TYR A 62 -8.00 -7.79 -1.62
CA TYR A 62 -8.31 -7.06 -0.39
C TYR A 62 -9.50 -6.12 -0.54
N THR A 63 -9.77 -5.60 -1.74
CA THR A 63 -11.01 -4.86 -2.02
C THR A 63 -12.23 -5.74 -1.83
N SER A 64 -12.19 -6.98 -2.32
CA SER A 64 -13.27 -7.96 -2.10
C SER A 64 -13.44 -8.29 -0.61
N LEU A 65 -12.34 -8.50 0.11
CA LEU A 65 -12.35 -8.78 1.55
C LEU A 65 -12.92 -7.61 2.37
N VAL A 66 -12.56 -6.37 2.04
CA VAL A 66 -13.12 -5.17 2.68
C VAL A 66 -14.63 -5.10 2.45
N LYS A 67 -15.09 -5.28 1.20
CA LYS A 67 -16.53 -5.30 0.88
C LYS A 67 -17.28 -6.40 1.63
N ARG A 68 -16.66 -7.56 1.82
CA ARG A 68 -17.24 -8.65 2.60
C ARG A 68 -17.30 -8.29 4.08
N ALA A 69 -16.24 -7.73 4.64
CA ALA A 69 -16.17 -7.29 6.03
C ALA A 69 -17.16 -6.17 6.39
N THR A 70 -17.57 -5.34 5.42
CA THR A 70 -18.61 -4.32 5.67
C THR A 70 -20.02 -4.91 5.66
N ASN A 71 -20.23 -6.04 4.99
CA ASN A 71 -21.57 -6.64 4.80
C ASN A 71 -21.83 -7.84 5.74
N THR A 72 -20.78 -8.40 6.33
CA THR A 72 -20.83 -9.59 7.19
C THR A 72 -19.89 -9.40 8.36
N ASP A 73 -20.20 -10.04 9.50
CA ASP A 73 -19.29 -10.04 10.64
C ASP A 73 -17.92 -10.61 10.23
N ILE A 74 -16.90 -9.77 10.32
CA ILE A 74 -15.54 -10.11 9.93
C ILE A 74 -14.97 -11.27 10.76
N ARG A 75 -15.46 -11.45 11.99
CA ARG A 75 -15.07 -12.55 12.89
C ARG A 75 -15.46 -13.92 12.34
N ALA A 76 -16.36 -14.00 11.37
CA ALA A 76 -16.74 -15.25 10.73
C ALA A 76 -15.67 -15.82 9.79
N PHE A 77 -14.69 -15.01 9.36
CA PHE A 77 -13.70 -15.43 8.36
C PHE A 77 -12.29 -14.86 8.56
N VAL A 78 -12.09 -14.12 9.65
CA VAL A 78 -10.78 -13.70 10.14
C VAL A 78 -10.69 -14.22 11.56
N SER A 79 -9.52 -14.70 11.96
CA SER A 79 -9.21 -15.06 13.34
C SER A 79 -8.36 -13.97 13.99
N PRO A 80 -8.30 -13.90 15.33
CA PRO A 80 -7.38 -13.00 16.03
C PRO A 80 -5.92 -13.23 15.61
N ASP A 81 -5.53 -14.48 15.36
CA ASP A 81 -4.17 -14.85 14.96
C ASP A 81 -3.79 -14.25 13.59
N ASP A 82 -4.77 -14.07 12.69
CA ASP A 82 -4.55 -13.44 11.38
C ASP A 82 -4.16 -11.95 11.50
N LEU A 83 -4.45 -11.29 12.63
CA LEU A 83 -4.08 -9.88 12.83
C LEU A 83 -2.57 -9.69 12.81
N GLY A 84 -1.82 -10.59 13.47
CA GLY A 84 -0.36 -10.53 13.50
C GLY A 84 0.22 -10.68 12.09
N THR A 85 -0.33 -11.59 11.29
CA THR A 85 0.12 -11.79 9.90
C THR A 85 -0.24 -10.62 9.00
N LEU A 86 -1.41 -9.99 9.20
CA LEU A 86 -1.78 -8.78 8.48
C LEU A 86 -0.90 -7.58 8.85
N GLU A 87 -0.51 -7.46 10.12
CA GLU A 87 0.42 -6.42 10.58
C GLU A 87 1.81 -6.60 9.98
N GLU A 88 2.34 -7.82 10.02
CA GLU A 88 3.63 -8.17 9.40
C GLU A 88 3.62 -7.88 7.90
N LEU A 89 2.53 -8.24 7.23
CA LEU A 89 2.34 -7.94 5.82
C LEU A 89 2.40 -6.42 5.56
N LEU A 90 1.72 -5.60 6.36
CA LEU A 90 1.76 -4.15 6.21
C LEU A 90 3.16 -3.60 6.38
N LYS A 91 3.93 -4.12 7.34
CA LYS A 91 5.34 -3.76 7.56
C LYS A 91 6.18 -4.13 6.33
N ASN A 92 6.01 -5.34 5.79
CA ASN A 92 6.75 -5.79 4.61
C ASN A 92 6.44 -4.96 3.37
N LEU A 93 5.16 -4.69 3.09
CA LEU A 93 4.76 -3.82 1.97
C LEU A 93 5.30 -2.39 2.14
N ARG A 94 5.35 -1.89 3.38
CA ARG A 94 5.97 -0.59 3.67
C ARG A 94 7.48 -0.62 3.42
N GLY A 95 8.16 -1.69 3.81
CA GLY A 95 9.58 -1.89 3.51
C GLY A 95 9.86 -1.84 2.01
N VAL A 96 9.04 -2.52 1.21
CA VAL A 96 9.12 -2.49 -0.26
C VAL A 96 8.90 -1.07 -0.81
N GLU A 97 7.91 -0.33 -0.32
CA GLU A 97 7.69 1.07 -0.74
C GLU A 97 8.91 1.97 -0.46
N VAL A 98 9.54 1.79 0.69
CA VAL A 98 10.73 2.55 1.09
C VAL A 98 11.91 2.17 0.21
N GLY A 99 12.13 0.88 -0.02
CA GLY A 99 13.18 0.38 -0.93
C GLY A 99 13.00 0.94 -2.35
N LEU A 100 11.80 0.83 -2.92
CA LEU A 100 11.52 1.37 -4.24
C LEU A 100 11.68 2.90 -4.31
N LYS A 101 11.43 3.63 -3.22
CA LYS A 101 11.64 5.08 -3.20
C LYS A 101 13.13 5.45 -3.26
N GLY A 102 14.01 4.60 -2.72
CA GLY A 102 15.46 4.82 -2.67
C GLY A 102 16.25 4.15 -3.79
N ALA A 103 15.58 3.44 -4.71
CA ALA A 103 16.25 2.74 -5.81
C ALA A 103 16.73 3.72 -6.88
N ASP A 104 17.93 3.48 -7.43
CA ASP A 104 18.45 4.19 -8.60
C ASP A 104 17.86 3.57 -9.87
N VAL A 105 17.00 4.32 -10.56
CA VAL A 105 16.21 3.80 -11.70
C VAL A 105 16.73 4.38 -13.01
N PRO A 106 17.01 3.53 -14.02
CA PRO A 106 17.32 4.00 -15.38
C PRO A 106 16.22 4.92 -15.92
N ALA A 107 16.61 6.00 -16.60
CA ALA A 107 15.66 7.03 -17.07
C ALA A 107 14.55 6.44 -17.96
N GLU A 108 14.89 5.41 -18.75
CA GLU A 108 14.00 4.70 -19.66
C GLU A 108 12.90 3.92 -18.93
N LEU A 109 13.10 3.57 -17.65
CA LEU A 109 12.18 2.79 -16.83
C LEU A 109 11.46 3.63 -15.77
N MET A 110 11.74 4.93 -15.69
CA MET A 110 11.22 5.81 -14.64
C MET A 110 9.68 5.81 -14.57
N ASP A 111 9.00 5.89 -15.72
CA ASP A 111 7.54 5.89 -15.77
C ASP A 111 6.95 4.56 -15.29
N LEU A 112 7.55 3.44 -15.69
CA LEU A 112 7.17 2.09 -15.27
C LEU A 112 7.40 1.90 -13.76
N HIS A 113 8.54 2.36 -13.26
CA HIS A 113 8.85 2.37 -11.84
C HIS A 113 7.82 3.15 -11.02
N MET A 114 7.42 4.34 -11.50
CA MET A 114 6.39 5.15 -10.83
C MET A 114 5.03 4.45 -10.82
N GLN A 115 4.70 3.66 -11.86
CA GLN A 115 3.50 2.83 -11.88
C GLN A 115 3.55 1.70 -10.85
N VAL A 116 4.68 1.01 -10.71
CA VAL A 116 4.90 -0.01 -9.67
C VAL A 116 4.66 0.57 -8.28
N ARG A 117 5.29 1.71 -7.98
CA ARG A 117 5.14 2.37 -6.67
C ARG A 117 3.69 2.72 -6.37
N ARG A 118 2.95 3.22 -7.35
CA ARG A 118 1.50 3.50 -7.20
C ARG A 118 0.69 2.23 -6.99
N ALA A 119 0.97 1.15 -7.73
CA ALA A 119 0.23 -0.11 -7.62
C ALA A 119 0.43 -0.75 -6.23
N ILE A 120 1.67 -0.80 -5.74
CA ILE A 120 1.99 -1.33 -4.40
C ILE A 120 1.35 -0.47 -3.31
N ALA A 121 1.41 0.86 -3.43
CA ALA A 121 0.79 1.76 -2.47
C ALA A 121 -0.73 1.57 -2.38
N LYS A 122 -1.41 1.41 -3.52
CA LYS A 122 -2.85 1.08 -3.57
C LYS A 122 -3.15 -0.26 -2.90
N GLY A 123 -2.37 -1.29 -3.23
CA GLY A 123 -2.47 -2.61 -2.60
C GLY A 123 -2.35 -2.51 -1.07
N ARG A 124 -1.30 -1.85 -0.57
CA ARG A 124 -1.09 -1.63 0.87
C ARG A 124 -2.24 -0.87 1.52
N SER A 125 -2.78 0.17 0.89
CA SER A 125 -3.94 0.90 1.39
C SER A 125 -5.17 -0.02 1.57
N ARG A 126 -5.40 -0.98 0.67
CA ARG A 126 -6.51 -1.95 0.82
C ARG A 126 -6.26 -2.95 1.94
N VAL A 127 -5.02 -3.45 2.07
CA VAL A 127 -4.63 -4.29 3.20
C VAL A 127 -4.82 -3.55 4.52
N ALA A 128 -4.43 -2.27 4.59
CA ALA A 128 -4.56 -1.46 5.80
C ALA A 128 -6.01 -1.22 6.18
N ALA A 129 -6.89 -0.96 5.20
CA ALA A 129 -8.32 -0.84 5.44
C ALA A 129 -8.91 -2.14 6.02
N PHE A 130 -8.55 -3.29 5.43
CA PHE A 130 -8.99 -4.59 5.94
C PHE A 130 -8.47 -4.88 7.34
N TYR A 131 -7.17 -4.65 7.59
CA TYR A 131 -6.56 -4.78 8.90
C TYR A 131 -7.26 -3.89 9.94
N SER A 132 -7.58 -2.64 9.61
CA SER A 132 -8.28 -1.75 10.53
C SER A 132 -9.67 -2.28 10.91
N LEU A 133 -10.41 -2.83 9.95
CA LEU A 133 -11.72 -3.45 10.23
C LEU A 133 -11.57 -4.68 11.12
N ALA A 134 -10.57 -5.53 10.84
CA ALA A 134 -10.29 -6.71 11.66
C ALA A 134 -9.88 -6.30 13.08
N TRP A 135 -8.94 -5.37 13.22
CA TRP A 135 -8.48 -4.88 14.51
C TRP A 135 -9.61 -4.27 15.35
N GLN A 136 -10.49 -3.48 14.72
CA GLN A 136 -11.69 -2.93 15.39
C GLN A 136 -12.66 -4.03 15.86
N ALA A 137 -12.74 -5.14 15.14
CA ALA A 137 -13.58 -6.25 15.54
C ALA A 137 -13.05 -7.01 16.76
N TYR A 138 -11.75 -6.96 17.06
CA TYR A 138 -11.17 -7.67 18.22
C TYR A 138 -10.74 -6.74 19.35
N THR A 139 -10.62 -5.44 19.09
CA THR A 139 -10.22 -4.47 20.11
C THR A 139 -11.45 -3.90 20.79
N GLU A 140 -11.51 -4.07 22.09
CA GLU A 140 -12.56 -3.46 22.90
C GLU A 140 -12.40 -1.93 22.89
N PRO A 141 -13.43 -1.15 22.52
CA PRO A 141 -13.35 0.29 22.56
C PRO A 141 -13.06 0.77 23.98
N LYS A 142 -11.96 1.53 24.16
CA LYS A 142 -11.68 2.17 25.44
C LYS A 142 -12.71 3.27 25.68
N VAL A 143 -13.73 2.96 26.47
CA VAL A 143 -14.71 3.96 26.91
C VAL A 143 -14.00 4.92 27.86
N VAL A 144 -13.61 6.08 27.34
CA VAL A 144 -13.15 7.19 28.17
C VAL A 144 -14.39 7.78 28.81
N ALA A 145 -14.53 7.64 30.14
CA ALA A 145 -15.59 8.30 30.88
C ALA A 145 -15.50 9.81 30.64
N ALA A 146 -16.42 10.34 29.83
CA ALA A 146 -16.45 11.75 29.53
C ALA A 146 -16.77 12.52 30.81
N ARG A 147 -15.81 13.31 31.31
CA ARG A 147 -16.04 14.37 32.31
C ARG A 147 -16.68 15.61 31.69
N ALA A 148 -17.17 15.53 30.46
CA ALA A 148 -17.83 16.66 29.82
C ALA A 148 -19.21 16.81 30.44
N SER A 149 -19.45 17.91 31.16
CA SER A 149 -20.78 18.27 31.61
C SER A 149 -21.68 18.45 30.37
N GLY A 150 -22.95 18.04 30.45
CA GLY A 150 -23.90 18.24 29.35
C GLY A 150 -24.01 19.71 28.92
N GLU A 151 -23.77 20.63 29.85
CA GLU A 151 -23.67 22.07 29.60
C GLU A 151 -22.44 22.45 28.77
N GLY A 152 -21.28 21.83 29.02
CA GLY A 152 -20.07 22.05 28.24
C GLY A 152 -20.21 21.56 26.79
N LEU A 153 -20.87 20.43 26.58
CA LEU A 153 -21.19 19.93 25.24
C LEU A 153 -22.16 20.86 24.49
N ARG A 154 -23.15 21.41 25.21
CA ARG A 154 -24.13 22.36 24.65
C ARG A 154 -23.47 23.69 24.27
N SER A 155 -22.61 24.22 25.15
CA SER A 155 -21.81 25.42 24.88
C SER A 155 -20.86 25.25 23.68
N LEU A 156 -20.23 24.08 23.54
CA LEU A 156 -19.40 23.77 22.38
C LEU A 156 -20.24 23.72 21.08
N ALA A 157 -21.42 23.10 21.12
CA ALA A 157 -22.32 23.02 19.98
C ALA A 157 -22.85 24.41 19.57
N ASP A 158 -23.18 25.26 20.52
CA ASP A 158 -23.63 26.63 20.26
C ASP A 158 -22.50 27.47 19.66
N HIS A 159 -21.28 27.30 20.17
CA HIS A 159 -20.10 27.97 19.63
C HIS A 159 -19.78 27.54 18.19
N THR A 160 -19.83 26.24 17.89
CA THR A 160 -19.58 25.75 16.52
C THR A 160 -20.69 26.14 15.56
N THR A 161 -21.95 26.12 16.01
CA THR A 161 -23.11 26.56 15.22
C THR A 161 -23.01 28.03 14.88
N ARG A 162 -22.66 28.89 15.86
CA ARG A 162 -22.46 30.33 15.62
C ARG A 162 -21.34 30.59 14.60
N ARG A 163 -20.21 29.89 14.73
CA ARG A 163 -19.08 29.98 13.78
C ARG A 163 -19.48 29.56 12.36
N LEU A 164 -20.30 28.53 12.21
CA LEU A 164 -20.80 28.06 10.91
C LEU A 164 -21.76 29.06 10.27
N VAL A 165 -22.62 29.70 11.06
CA VAL A 165 -23.54 30.75 10.59
C VAL A 165 -22.77 31.99 10.14
N GLU A 166 -21.74 32.40 10.88
CA GLU A 166 -20.85 33.51 10.49
C GLU A 166 -20.13 33.23 9.17
N LEU A 167 -19.64 32.00 8.97
CA LEU A 167 -18.98 31.58 7.72
C LEU A 167 -19.96 31.46 6.54
N ALA A 168 -21.21 31.09 6.79
CA ALA A 168 -22.24 30.99 5.75
C ALA A 168 -22.77 32.37 5.31
N ASN A 169 -22.64 33.39 6.15
CA ASN A 169 -23.06 34.77 5.89
C ASN A 169 -21.89 35.70 5.48
N ALA A 170 -20.68 35.17 5.33
CA ALA A 170 -19.48 35.87 4.85
C ALA A 170 -19.28 35.63 3.35
#